data_AF-A0A3D0NE41-F1
#
_entry.id   AF-A0A3D0NE41-F1
#
_cell.length_a   1.000
_cell.length_b   1.000
_cell.length_c   1.000
_cell.angle_alpha   90.00
_cell.angle_beta   90.00
_cell.angle_gamma   90.00
#
_symmetry.space_group_name_H-M   'P 1'
#
loop_
_entity.id
_entity.type
_entity.pdbx_description
1 polymer ?
#
loop_
_entity_poly.entity_id
_entity_poly.type
_entity_poly.pdbx_seq_one_letter_code
_entity_poly.pdbx_strand_id
1 'polypeptide(L)'
;YVNAHGTSTQVNDKVETLACKTVFGENVPPISSTKSMMGHLITAAGATELIICLMAINENTLPPTINYENPDPNCDLDYVPNESREQTCDVILNNSFGFGGQNVSIVASRFTD
;
A
#
# COMPACT_ATOMS: atom_id res chain seq x y z
N TYR A 1 -8.41 -1.17 -1.41
CA TYR A 1 -7.06 -0.65 -1.73
C TYR A 1 -6.08 -1.12 -0.68
N VAL A 2 -4.84 -1.42 -1.05
CA VAL A 2 -3.78 -1.73 -0.08
C VAL A 2 -2.74 -0.62 -0.10
N ASN A 3 -2.50 0.02 1.04
CA ASN A 3 -1.29 0.78 1.25
C ASN A 3 -0.22 -0.17 1.78
N ALA A 4 0.73 -0.52 0.91
CA ALA A 4 1.80 -1.44 1.22
C ALA A 4 2.79 -0.83 2.23
N HIS A 5 3.49 -1.70 2.97
CA HIS A 5 4.66 -1.29 3.71
C HIS A 5 5.74 -0.76 2.77
N GLY A 6 5.97 -1.41 1.62
CA GLY A 6 6.65 -0.87 0.44
C GLY A 6 7.89 -0.03 0.72
N THR A 7 8.92 -0.64 1.31
CA THR A 7 10.14 0.04 1.78
C THR A 7 11.15 0.34 0.68
N SER A 8 10.89 -0.05 -0.57
CA SER A 8 11.86 0.01 -1.67
C SER A 8 13.06 -0.92 -1.46
N THR A 9 12.93 -1.92 -0.60
CA THR A 9 13.94 -2.97 -0.44
C THR A 9 13.52 -4.20 -1.22
N GLN A 10 14.47 -4.81 -1.95
CA GLN A 10 14.20 -5.96 -2.83
C GLN A 10 13.47 -7.10 -2.10
N VAL A 11 13.85 -7.35 -0.84
CA VAL A 11 13.25 -8.43 -0.05
C VAL A 11 11.83 -8.08 0.38
N ASN A 12 11.60 -6.88 0.92
CA ASN A 12 10.27 -6.49 1.39
C ASN A 12 9.25 -6.49 0.25
N ASP A 13 9.55 -5.79 -0.84
CA ASP A 13 8.53 -5.49 -1.86
C ASP A 13 8.10 -6.78 -2.60
N LYS A 14 9.05 -7.69 -2.83
CA LYS A 14 8.79 -9.04 -3.34
C LYS A 14 7.94 -9.88 -2.39
N VAL A 15 8.30 -9.91 -1.10
CA VAL A 15 7.60 -10.74 -0.10
C VAL A 15 6.20 -10.19 0.17
N GLU A 16 6.04 -8.88 0.23
CA GLU A 16 4.75 -8.22 0.41
C GLU A 16 3.83 -8.44 -0.80
N THR A 17 4.38 -8.40 -2.02
CA THR A 17 3.65 -8.80 -3.25
C THR A 17 3.15 -10.24 -3.15
N LEU A 18 4.02 -11.17 -2.76
CA LEU A 18 3.65 -12.58 -2.58
C LEU A 18 2.59 -12.75 -1.48
N ALA A 19 2.71 -12.02 -0.37
CA ALA A 19 1.74 -12.06 0.71
C ALA A 19 0.36 -11.58 0.24
N CYS A 20 0.30 -10.49 -0.53
CA CYS A 20 -0.95 -10.00 -1.11
C CYS A 20 -1.58 -11.04 -2.05
N LYS A 21 -0.79 -11.65 -2.93
CA LYS A 21 -1.26 -12.75 -3.80
C LYS A 21 -1.77 -13.95 -3.01
N THR A 22 -1.10 -14.30 -1.91
CA THR A 22 -1.49 -15.43 -1.05
C THR A 22 -2.83 -15.17 -0.36
N VAL A 23 -3.08 -13.94 0.10
CA VAL A 23 -4.29 -13.57 0.83
C VAL A 23 -5.47 -13.33 -0.10
N PHE A 24 -5.26 -12.61 -1.21
CA PHE A 24 -6.34 -12.17 -2.10
C PHE A 24 -6.54 -13.08 -3.33
N GLY A 25 -5.62 -14.00 -3.61
CA GLY A 25 -5.67 -14.84 -4.80
C GLY A 25 -5.57 -14.00 -6.08
N GLU A 26 -6.49 -14.23 -7.02
CA GLU A 26 -6.55 -13.50 -8.29
C GLU A 26 -7.15 -12.09 -8.14
N ASN A 27 -7.82 -11.79 -7.02
CA ASN A 27 -8.56 -10.54 -6.81
C ASN A 27 -7.75 -9.54 -5.97
N VAL A 28 -6.46 -9.39 -6.25
CA VAL A 28 -5.62 -8.44 -5.53
C VAL A 28 -6.09 -7.02 -5.86
N PRO A 29 -6.48 -6.20 -4.86
CA PRO A 29 -6.87 -4.81 -5.11
C PRO A 29 -5.65 -3.99 -5.54
N PRO A 30 -5.85 -2.79 -6.12
CA PRO A 30 -4.74 -1.87 -6.37
C PRO A 30 -3.96 -1.58 -5.08
N ILE A 31 -2.64 -1.50 -5.24
CA ILE A 31 -1.66 -1.31 -4.18
C ILE A 31 -0.91 -0.02 -4.45
N SER A 32 -0.46 0.71 -3.43
CA SER A 32 0.61 1.69 -3.61
C SER A 32 1.53 1.75 -2.39
N SER A 33 2.68 2.40 -2.52
CA SER A 33 3.51 2.80 -1.39
C SER A 33 3.72 4.31 -1.35
N THR A 34 3.15 4.97 -0.35
CA THR A 34 3.36 6.40 -0.10
C THR A 34 4.77 6.73 0.39
N LYS A 35 5.56 5.72 0.79
CA LYS A 35 7.00 5.89 1.09
C LYS A 35 7.80 6.29 -0.16
N SER A 36 7.28 6.04 -1.36
CA SER A 36 7.85 6.56 -2.61
C SER A 36 7.98 8.09 -2.61
N MET A 37 7.11 8.79 -1.88
CA MET A 37 7.09 10.25 -1.76
C MET A 37 7.71 10.74 -0.45
N MET A 38 7.39 10.09 0.67
CA MET A 38 7.76 10.58 2.01
C MET A 38 9.06 9.97 2.56
N GLY A 39 9.59 8.94 1.91
CA GLY A 39 10.60 8.07 2.51
C GLY A 39 10.03 7.21 3.64
N HIS A 40 10.90 6.45 4.31
CA HIS A 40 10.48 5.58 5.41
C HIS A 40 10.57 6.31 6.75
N LEU A 41 9.42 6.72 7.28
CA LEU A 41 9.30 7.45 8.56
C LEU A 41 9.43 6.55 9.82
N ILE A 42 10.03 5.36 9.67
CA ILE A 42 10.24 4.35 10.73
C ILE A 42 8.98 4.15 11.60
N THR A 43 9.00 4.58 12.85
CA THR A 43 7.92 4.38 13.83
C THR A 43 6.68 5.21 13.51
N ALA A 44 6.83 6.34 12.81
CA ALA A 44 5.71 7.19 12.43
C ALA A 44 5.00 6.72 11.16
N ALA A 45 5.64 5.85 10.36
CA ALA A 45 5.16 5.44 9.04
C ALA A 45 3.72 4.92 9.08
N GLY A 46 3.43 3.95 9.96
CA GLY A 46 2.09 3.36 10.04
C GLY A 46 0.98 4.36 10.37
N ALA A 47 1.25 5.36 11.22
CA ALA A 47 0.27 6.38 11.58
C ALA A 47 0.04 7.38 10.42
N THR A 48 1.12 7.86 9.79
CA THR A 48 1.03 8.79 8.66
C THR A 48 0.37 8.14 7.45
N GLU A 49 0.68 6.86 7.21
CA GLU A 49 0.10 6.06 6.13
C GLU A 49 -1.37 5.78 6.35
N LEU A 50 -1.79 5.53 7.60
CA LEU A 50 -3.20 5.38 7.92
C LEU A 50 -3.99 6.67 7.66
N ILE A 51 -3.43 7.83 7.99
CA ILE A 51 -4.06 9.12 7.67
C ILE A 51 -4.27 9.25 6.15
N ILE A 52 -3.26 8.91 5.34
CA ILE A 52 -3.39 8.92 3.87
C ILE A 52 -4.44 7.91 3.39
N CYS A 53 -4.51 6.72 3.98
CA CYS A 53 -5.54 5.74 3.65
C CYS A 53 -6.95 6.25 3.94
N LEU A 54 -7.15 6.94 5.06
CA LEU A 54 -8.44 7.55 5.41
C LEU A 54 -8.79 8.68 4.43
N MET A 55 -7.81 9.48 4.00
CA MET A 55 -8.00 10.47 2.95
C MET A 55 -8.37 9.80 1.61
N ALA A 56 -7.75 8.68 1.25
CA ALA A 56 -8.08 7.92 0.05
C ALA A 56 -9.54 7.42 0.05
N ILE A 57 -10.06 6.99 1.23
CA ILE A 57 -11.48 6.67 1.39
C ILE A 57 -12.33 7.94 1.21
N ASN A 58 -11.96 9.02 1.88
CA ASN A 58 -12.74 10.26 1.87
C ASN A 58 -12.86 10.86 0.46
N GLU A 59 -11.78 10.82 -0.31
CA GLU A 59 -11.66 11.49 -1.61
C GLU A 59 -11.86 10.53 -2.80
N ASN A 60 -12.06 9.23 -2.57
CA ASN A 60 -12.14 8.20 -3.62
C ASN A 60 -10.98 8.30 -4.62
N THR A 61 -9.78 8.53 -4.09
CA THR A 61 -8.56 8.71 -4.89
C THR A 61 -7.44 7.88 -4.29
N LEU A 62 -6.83 7.03 -5.10
CA LEU A 62 -5.70 6.19 -4.71
C LEU A 62 -4.39 6.98 -4.90
N PRO A 63 -3.54 7.07 -3.87
CA PRO A 63 -2.23 7.71 -4.00
C PRO A 63 -1.33 6.89 -4.92
N PRO A 64 -0.39 7.53 -5.64
CA PRO A 64 0.52 6.82 -6.52
C PRO A 64 1.72 6.24 -5.77
N THR A 65 2.34 5.24 -6.39
CA THR A 65 3.76 4.93 -6.17
C THR A 65 4.58 5.72 -7.20
N ILE A 66 5.22 6.81 -6.78
CA ILE A 66 6.06 7.63 -7.68
C ILE A 66 7.40 6.96 -7.96
N ASN A 67 8.11 7.43 -9.01
CA ASN A 67 9.39 6.90 -9.47
C ASN A 67 9.31 5.45 -9.98
N TYR A 68 8.15 5.02 -10.46
CA TYR A 68 7.93 3.68 -11.00
C TYR A 68 8.25 3.66 -12.51
N GLU A 69 9.48 3.26 -12.85
CA GLU A 69 9.98 3.28 -14.25
C GLU A 69 10.21 1.89 -14.83
N ASN A 70 10.67 0.94 -14.01
CA ASN A 70 11.13 -0.37 -14.45
C ASN A 70 10.39 -1.48 -13.69
N PRO A 71 9.35 -2.09 -14.27
CA PRO A 71 8.59 -3.16 -13.62
C PRO A 71 9.48 -4.37 -13.28
N ASP A 72 9.40 -4.85 -12.04
CA ASP A 72 10.08 -6.08 -11.60
C ASP A 72 9.16 -7.29 -11.80
N PRO A 73 9.59 -8.38 -12.46
CA PRO A 73 8.76 -9.58 -12.63
C PRO A 73 8.33 -10.26 -11.32
N ASN A 74 8.98 -9.98 -10.19
CA ASN A 74 8.58 -10.45 -8.86
C ASN A 74 7.57 -9.51 -8.18
N CYS A 75 7.40 -8.30 -8.72
CA CYS A 75 6.46 -7.28 -8.28
C CYS A 75 5.54 -6.94 -9.46
N ASP A 76 4.58 -7.81 -9.72
CA ASP A 76 3.72 -7.82 -10.91
C ASP A 76 2.26 -7.48 -10.61
N LEU A 77 2.01 -6.76 -9.52
CA LEU A 77 0.68 -6.23 -9.17
C LEU A 77 0.46 -4.82 -9.73
N ASP A 78 -0.75 -4.31 -9.58
CA ASP A 78 -1.07 -2.92 -9.88
C ASP A 78 -0.63 -2.00 -8.73
N TYR A 79 0.51 -1.34 -8.89
CA TYR A 79 1.11 -0.46 -7.88
C TYR A 79 0.69 1.03 -7.97
N VAL A 80 -0.36 1.33 -8.76
CA VAL A 80 -0.80 2.72 -9.04
C VAL A 80 0.41 3.60 -9.44
N PRO A 81 1.07 3.30 -10.57
CA PRO A 81 2.36 3.91 -10.88
C PRO A 81 2.23 5.38 -11.27
N ASN A 82 3.07 6.22 -10.65
CA ASN A 82 3.37 7.63 -10.96
C ASN A 82 2.23 8.65 -10.81
N GLU A 83 1.01 8.32 -11.21
CA GLU A 83 -0.14 9.22 -11.16
C GLU A 83 -1.24 8.67 -10.23
N SER A 84 -1.82 9.57 -9.43
CA SER A 84 -2.97 9.22 -8.59
C SER A 84 -4.12 8.74 -9.45
N ARG A 85 -4.92 7.80 -8.93
CA ARG A 85 -6.06 7.25 -9.66
C ARG A 85 -7.36 7.54 -8.93
N GLU A 86 -8.28 8.25 -9.59
CA GLU A 86 -9.67 8.35 -9.12
C GLU A 86 -10.32 6.96 -9.19
N GLN A 87 -10.68 6.42 -8.04
CA GLN A 87 -11.31 5.11 -7.91
C GLN A 87 -12.00 5.01 -6.55
N THR A 88 -13.26 4.59 -6.55
CA THR A 88 -13.98 4.33 -5.29
C THR A 88 -13.22 3.35 -4.42
N CYS A 89 -12.99 3.75 -3.18
CA CYS A 89 -12.30 2.94 -2.19
C CYS A 89 -13.00 3.05 -0.85
N ASP A 90 -13.86 2.07 -0.53
CA ASP A 90 -14.57 2.05 0.74
C ASP A 90 -13.86 1.21 1.80
N VAL A 91 -12.89 0.38 1.41
CA VAL A 91 -12.12 -0.47 2.32
C VAL A 91 -10.64 -0.37 1.98
N ILE A 92 -9.83 -0.08 3.00
CA ILE A 92 -8.38 -0.03 2.92
C ILE A 92 -7.76 -1.08 3.83
N LEU A 93 -6.55 -1.49 3.47
CA LEU A 93 -5.65 -2.25 4.30
C LEU A 93 -4.28 -1.55 4.30
N ASN A 94 -3.77 -1.20 5.47
CA ASN A 94 -2.49 -0.52 5.66
C ASN A 94 -1.49 -1.46 6.32
N ASN A 95 -0.40 -1.80 5.61
CA ASN A 95 0.61 -2.74 6.06
C ASN A 95 1.81 -2.08 6.73
N SER A 96 2.34 -2.75 7.75
CA SER A 96 3.59 -2.40 8.42
C SER A 96 4.37 -3.66 8.79
N PHE A 97 5.42 -3.96 8.04
CA PHE A 97 6.25 -5.17 8.18
C PHE A 97 7.66 -4.77 8.61
N GLY A 98 7.80 -4.51 9.90
CA GLY A 98 9.00 -3.93 10.49
C GLY A 98 10.10 -4.93 10.81
N PHE A 99 11.29 -4.38 11.07
CA PHE A 99 12.43 -5.15 11.57
C PHE A 99 12.10 -5.92 12.86
N GLY A 100 12.75 -7.06 13.05
CA GLY A 100 12.45 -7.97 14.17
C GLY A 100 11.25 -8.88 13.94
N GLY A 101 10.71 -8.93 12.71
CA GLY A 101 9.61 -9.83 12.34
C GLY A 101 8.24 -9.34 12.81
N GLN A 102 8.09 -8.03 13.02
CA GLN A 102 6.85 -7.42 13.47
C GLN A 102 5.95 -7.14 12.28
N ASN A 103 4.86 -7.89 12.14
CA ASN A 103 3.93 -7.73 11.02
C ASN A 103 2.57 -7.26 11.55
N VAL A 104 2.13 -6.09 11.09
CA VAL A 104 0.86 -5.48 11.47
C VAL A 104 0.12 -5.02 10.22
N SER A 105 -1.17 -5.33 10.13
CA SER A 105 -2.07 -4.83 9.09
C SER A 105 -3.30 -4.21 9.76
N ILE A 106 -3.62 -2.97 9.40
CA ILE A 106 -4.82 -2.28 9.87
C ILE A 106 -5.82 -2.22 8.72
N VAL A 107 -7.04 -2.69 8.96
CA VAL A 107 -8.16 -2.54 8.01
C VAL A 107 -9.07 -1.42 8.51
N ALA A 108 -9.46 -0.53 7.60
CA ALA A 108 -10.48 0.48 7.87
C ALA A 108 -11.47 0.53 6.71
N SER A 109 -12.70 0.93 7.01
CA SER A 109 -13.75 1.10 6.02
C SER A 109 -14.43 2.45 6.16
N ARG A 110 -15.10 2.90 5.09
CA ARG A 110 -16.03 4.03 5.13
C ARG A 110 -17.06 3.76 6.22
N PHE A 111 -17.33 4.79 7.02
CA PHE A 111 -18.40 4.75 8.00
C PHE A 111 -19.76 4.80 7.29
N THR A 112 -20.66 3.90 7.69
CA THR A 112 -22.06 3.85 7.24
C THR A 112 -22.93 3.74 8.49
N ASP A 113 -23.99 4.55 8.57
CA ASP A 113 -24.96 4.52 9.67
C ASP A 113 -25.77 3.20 9.75
#